data_AF-A0A2D6AZ70-F1
#
_entry.id   AF-A0A2D6AZ70-F1
#
_cell.length_a   1.000
_cell.length_b   1.000
_cell.length_c   1.000
_cell.angle_alpha   90.00
_cell.angle_beta   90.00
_cell.angle_gamma   90.00
#
_symmetry.space_group_name_H-M   'P 1'
#
loop_
_entity.id
_entity.type
_entity.pdbx_description
1 polymer ?
#
loop_
_entity_poly.entity_id
_entity_poly.type
_entity_poly.pdbx_seq_one_letter_code
_entity_poly.pdbx_strand_id
1 'polypeptide(L)'
;MTLREEIESHNPHSIVWEPDYLDNAIVGISTDGIVIYDYDKLADIFVKEGKLSYEEAYDHLGFNLCGSYLGDFTPIQIRILRRNNNETKEDTMAVCQ
;
A
#
# COMPACT_ATOMS: atom_id res chain seq x y z
N MET A 1 9.32 9.94 -19.37
CA MET A 1 8.20 10.20 -18.43
C MET A 1 8.44 9.31 -17.23
N THR A 2 8.69 9.90 -16.07
CA THR A 2 8.86 9.18 -14.80
C THR A 2 7.49 8.94 -14.15
N LEU A 3 7.40 8.01 -13.19
CA LEU A 3 6.16 7.75 -12.46
C LEU A 3 5.66 9.01 -11.72
N ARG A 4 6.58 9.80 -11.16
CA ARG A 4 6.24 11.05 -10.46
C ARG A 4 5.68 12.11 -11.39
N GLU A 5 6.24 12.26 -12.59
CA GLU A 5 5.69 13.16 -13.62
C GLU A 5 4.28 12.75 -14.04
N GLU A 6 3.98 11.45 -14.11
CA GLU A 6 2.64 10.96 -14.43
C GLU A 6 1.63 11.27 -13.31
N ILE A 7 2.05 11.08 -12.05
CA ILE A 7 1.25 11.42 -10.86
C ILE A 7 0.96 12.93 -10.82
N GLU A 8 1.98 13.76 -11.04
CA GLU A 8 1.83 15.23 -11.05
C GLU A 8 0.93 15.70 -12.19
N SER A 9 1.03 15.08 -13.37
CA SER A 9 0.14 15.36 -14.49
C SER A 9 -1.32 14.99 -14.19
N HIS A 10 -1.56 13.97 -13.36
CA HIS A 10 -2.90 13.56 -12.99
C HIS A 10 -3.49 14.50 -11.92
N ASN A 11 -2.71 14.79 -10.89
CA ASN A 11 -3.07 15.76 -9.87
C ASN A 11 -1.79 16.40 -9.27
N PRO A 12 -1.56 17.71 -9.47
CA PRO A 12 -0.37 18.39 -8.96
C PRO A 12 -0.37 18.57 -7.44
N HIS A 13 -1.51 18.33 -6.77
CA HIS A 13 -1.62 18.36 -5.32
C HIS A 13 -1.40 17.00 -4.67
N SER A 14 -1.15 15.95 -5.46
CA SER A 14 -0.84 14.62 -4.96
C SER A 14 0.39 14.66 -4.06
N ILE A 15 0.31 14.02 -2.91
CA ILE A 15 1.46 13.86 -2.01
C ILE A 15 2.12 12.52 -2.35
N VAL A 16 3.42 12.56 -2.61
CA VAL A 16 4.27 11.36 -2.75
C VAL A 16 5.18 11.33 -1.55
N TRP A 17 5.34 10.17 -0.93
CA TRP A 17 6.22 10.04 0.22
C TRP A 17 7.68 9.98 -0.19
N GLU A 18 8.49 10.71 0.56
CA GLU A 18 9.94 10.63 0.50
C GLU A 18 10.46 9.54 1.43
N PRO A 19 11.57 8.88 1.07
CA PRO A 19 12.42 9.12 -0.11
C PRO A 19 12.01 8.34 -1.39
N ASP A 20 12.60 8.70 -2.54
CA ASP A 20 12.34 8.12 -3.88
C ASP A 20 12.24 6.58 -3.95
N TYR A 21 12.97 5.84 -3.11
CA TYR A 21 12.90 4.37 -3.14
C TYR A 21 11.54 3.81 -2.71
N LEU A 22 10.70 4.61 -2.01
CA LEU A 22 9.34 4.23 -1.64
C LEU A 22 8.41 4.14 -2.86
N ASP A 23 8.76 4.78 -3.98
CA ASP A 23 8.00 4.72 -5.22
C ASP A 23 7.80 3.28 -5.71
N ASN A 24 8.70 2.36 -5.35
CA ASN A 24 8.61 0.94 -5.67
C ASN A 24 7.40 0.24 -5.04
N ALA A 25 6.80 0.84 -4.00
CA ALA A 25 5.58 0.35 -3.38
C ALA A 25 4.31 1.02 -3.94
N ILE A 26 4.42 1.99 -4.86
CA ILE A 26 3.24 2.61 -5.49
C ILE A 26 2.51 1.56 -6.33
N VAL A 27 1.21 1.43 -6.08
CA VAL A 27 0.28 0.61 -6.86
C VAL A 27 -0.36 1.43 -7.97
N GLY A 28 -0.63 2.71 -7.69
CA GLY A 28 -1.23 3.65 -8.63
C GLY A 28 -1.79 4.89 -7.93
N ILE A 29 -2.74 5.55 -8.57
CA ILE A 29 -3.45 6.74 -8.07
C ILE A 29 -4.96 6.47 -8.08
N SER A 30 -5.67 6.98 -7.07
CA SER A 30 -7.12 6.94 -7.03
C SER A 30 -7.72 7.87 -8.09
N THR A 31 -9.02 7.72 -8.37
CA THR A 31 -9.76 8.63 -9.26
C THR A 31 -9.80 10.07 -8.76
N ASP A 32 -9.58 10.27 -7.47
CA ASP A 32 -9.54 11.58 -6.82
C ASP A 32 -8.12 12.15 -6.74
N GLY A 33 -7.14 11.49 -7.36
CA GLY A 33 -5.76 11.97 -7.38
C GLY A 33 -4.99 11.70 -6.09
N ILE A 34 -5.32 10.65 -5.33
CA ILE A 34 -4.60 10.24 -4.12
C ILE A 34 -3.69 9.05 -4.43
N VAL A 35 -2.41 9.15 -4.07
CA VAL A 35 -1.43 8.07 -4.31
C VAL A 35 -1.73 6.86 -3.44
N ILE A 36 -1.65 5.67 -4.02
CA ILE A 36 -1.93 4.40 -3.36
C ILE A 36 -0.65 3.57 -3.29
N TYR A 37 -0.28 3.16 -2.08
CA TYR A 37 0.88 2.30 -1.81
C TYR A 37 0.45 0.89 -1.36
N ASP A 38 1.26 -0.11 -1.70
CA ASP A 38 1.17 -1.47 -1.18
C ASP A 38 1.84 -1.53 0.19
N TYR A 39 1.05 -1.80 1.22
CA TYR A 39 1.48 -1.80 2.61
C TYR A 39 2.56 -2.86 2.90
N ASP A 40 2.45 -4.04 2.29
CA ASP A 40 3.39 -5.12 2.53
C ASP A 40 4.72 -4.86 1.80
N LYS A 41 4.68 -4.27 0.60
CA LYS A 41 5.90 -3.83 -0.09
C LYS A 41 6.62 -2.70 0.62
N LEU A 42 5.90 -1.77 1.23
CA LEU A 42 6.53 -0.73 2.06
C LEU A 42 7.35 -1.39 3.17
N ALA A 43 6.78 -2.39 3.87
CA ALA A 43 7.50 -3.11 4.92
C ALA A 43 8.74 -3.82 4.36
N ASP A 44 8.63 -4.50 3.21
CA ASP A 44 9.76 -5.13 2.53
C ASP A 44 10.91 -4.14 2.24
N ILE A 45 10.57 -2.91 1.81
CA ILE A 45 11.54 -1.85 1.53
C ILE A 45 12.26 -1.43 2.81
N PHE A 46 11.52 -1.17 3.90
CA PHE A 46 12.11 -0.79 5.19
C PHE A 46 13.01 -1.88 5.78
N VAL A 47 12.64 -3.16 5.61
CA VAL A 47 13.48 -4.29 6.01
C VAL A 47 14.78 -4.34 5.20
N LYS A 48 14.69 -4.12 3.88
CA LYS A 48 15.85 -4.16 2.97
C LYS A 48 16.81 -2.99 3.18
N GLU A 49 16.30 -1.78 3.30
CA GLU A 49 17.10 -0.55 3.42
C GLU A 49 17.56 -0.28 4.86
N GLY A 50 16.68 -0.51 5.84
CA GLY A 50 16.89 -0.13 7.24
C GLY A 50 17.49 -1.20 8.14
N LYS A 51 17.64 -2.45 7.65
CA LYS A 51 17.95 -3.64 8.48
C LYS A 51 16.98 -3.84 9.65
N LEU A 52 15.75 -3.33 9.52
CA LEU A 52 14.68 -3.55 10.49
C LEU A 52 14.14 -4.97 10.33
N SER A 53 13.64 -5.56 11.41
CA SER A 53 12.77 -6.73 11.30
C SER A 53 11.42 -6.34 10.69
N TYR A 54 10.66 -7.33 10.20
CA TYR A 54 9.33 -7.07 9.66
C TYR A 54 8.38 -6.44 10.70
N GLU A 55 8.45 -6.88 11.96
CA GLU A 55 7.65 -6.30 13.04
C GLU A 55 7.97 -4.82 13.23
N GLU A 56 9.25 -4.48 13.38
CA GLU A 56 9.68 -3.09 13.54
C GLU A 56 9.33 -2.23 12.31
N ALA A 57 9.39 -2.81 11.10
CA ALA A 57 8.96 -2.13 9.89
C ALA A 57 7.46 -1.82 9.94
N TYR A 58 6.60 -2.78 10.29
CA TYR A 58 5.15 -2.54 10.38
C TYR A 58 4.78 -1.53 11.47
N ASP A 59 5.45 -1.57 12.62
CA ASP A 59 5.26 -0.58 13.68
C ASP A 59 5.67 0.82 13.21
N HIS A 60 6.81 0.93 12.52
CA HIS A 60 7.27 2.17 11.93
C HIS A 60 6.28 2.72 10.89
N LEU A 61 5.76 1.86 10.02
CA LEU A 61 4.73 2.22 9.04
C LEU A 61 3.45 2.72 9.72
N GLY A 62 2.96 1.98 10.71
CA GLY A 62 1.74 2.31 11.43
C GLY A 62 1.82 3.71 12.07
N PHE A 63 2.94 4.01 12.72
CA PHE A 63 3.12 5.28 13.42
C PHE A 63 3.37 6.46 12.47
N ASN A 64 4.28 6.31 11.50
CA ASN A 64 4.74 7.44 10.69
C ASN A 64 3.92 7.68 9.43
N LEU A 65 3.35 6.63 8.84
CA LEU A 65 2.76 6.68 7.51
C LEU A 65 1.23 6.53 7.59
N CYS A 66 0.72 5.54 8.32
CA CYS A 66 -0.73 5.39 8.50
C CYS A 66 -1.31 6.39 9.51
N GLY A 67 -0.52 6.80 10.50
CA GLY A 67 -0.93 7.75 11.54
C GLY A 67 -0.78 9.22 11.16
N SER A 68 -0.14 9.53 10.02
CA SER A 68 0.08 10.92 9.60
C SER A 68 -1.02 11.42 8.66
N TYR A 69 -1.59 12.58 8.99
CA TYR A 69 -2.51 13.30 8.10
C TYR A 69 -1.79 14.52 7.53
N LEU A 70 -1.61 14.54 6.21
CA LEU A 70 -0.90 15.58 5.47
C LEU A 70 -1.86 16.48 4.65
N GLY A 71 -3.17 16.28 4.79
CA GLY A 71 -4.22 16.99 4.03
C GLY A 71 -5.04 16.06 3.14
N ASP A 72 -5.84 16.65 2.26
CA ASP A 72 -6.86 15.92 1.47
C ASP A 72 -6.26 14.89 0.49
N PHE A 73 -4.99 15.05 0.13
CA PHE A 73 -4.24 14.13 -0.74
C PHE A 73 -3.24 13.25 0.02
N THR A 74 -3.48 13.03 1.32
CA THR A 74 -2.68 12.09 2.12
C THR A 74 -2.72 10.71 1.48
N PRO A 75 -1.57 10.09 1.17
CA PRO A 75 -1.53 8.79 0.51
C PRO A 75 -2.28 7.71 1.30
N ILE A 76 -2.81 6.73 0.57
CA ILE A 76 -3.52 5.59 1.15
C ILE A 76 -2.66 4.34 1.00
N GLN A 77 -2.67 3.49 2.02
CA GLN A 77 -1.97 2.20 2.00
C GLN A 77 -3.02 1.10 1.92
N ILE A 78 -2.80 0.14 1.03
CA ILE A 78 -3.68 -1.02 0.88
C ILE A 78 -2.90 -2.31 1.08
N ARG A 79 -3.56 -3.32 1.64
CA ARG A 79 -3.06 -4.69 1.66
C ARG A 79 -3.72 -5.48 0.55
N ILE A 80 -2.93 -6.03 -0.37
CA ILE A 80 -3.45 -6.74 -1.53
C ILE A 80 -3.77 -8.19 -1.14
N LEU A 81 -5.05 -8.48 -0.93
CA LEU A 81 -5.52 -9.84 -0.68
C LEU A 81 -5.73 -10.57 -2.01
N ARG A 82 -5.08 -11.72 -2.18
CA ARG A 82 -5.31 -12.60 -3.33
C ARG A 82 -6.38 -13.62 -2.98
N ARG A 83 -7.44 -13.69 -3.79
CA ARG A 83 -8.43 -14.76 -3.68
C ARG A 83 -7.81 -16.06 -4.20
N ASN A 84 -7.65 -17.05 -3.33
CA ASN A 84 -7.28 -18.40 -3.75
C ASN A 84 -8.55 -19.10 -4.25
N ASN A 85 -8.60 -19.47 -5.53
CA ASN A 85 -9.74 -20.17 -6.13
C ASN A 85 -9.78 -21.68 -5.77
N ASN A 86 -9.13 -22.09 -4.67
CA ASN A 86 -9.10 -23.47 -4.21
C ASN A 86 -10.26 -23.76 -3.27
N GLU A 87 -11.46 -23.31 -3.61
CA GLU A 87 -12.70 -23.77 -3.00
C GLU A 87 -12.92 -25.21 -3.50
N THR A 88 -12.37 -26.19 -2.78
CA THR A 88 -12.81 -27.59 -2.89
C THR A 88 -14.30 -27.62 -2.57
N LYS A 89 -15.07 -28.20 -3.48
CA LYS A 89 -16.53 -28.38 -3.43
C LYS A 89 -16.98 -29.36 -2.32
N GLU A 90 -16.53 -29.20 -1.08
CA GLU A 90 -16.95 -30.06 0.04
C GLU A 90 -17.89 -29.37 1.05
N ASP A 91 -17.93 -28.03 1.12
CA ASP A 91 -18.79 -27.34 2.11
C ASP A 91 -20.25 -27.11 1.65
N THR A 92 -20.69 -27.67 0.51
CA THR A 92 -22.11 -27.60 0.11
C THR A 92 -22.95 -28.77 0.64
N MET A 93 -22.38 -29.69 1.43
CA MET A 93 -23.14 -30.76 2.05
C MET A 93 -23.13 -30.64 3.57
N ALA A 94 -24.33 -30.37 4.11
CA ALA A 94 -24.77 -30.53 5.51
C ALA A 94 -24.76 -29.27 6.39
N VAL A 95 -25.85 -28.49 6.32
CA VAL A 95 -26.72 -28.27 7.48
C VAL A 95 -28.18 -28.14 7.00
N CYS A 96 -28.89 -29.26 7.01
CA CYS A 96 -30.33 -29.31 7.31
C CYS A 96 -30.52 -30.59 8.14
N GLN A 97 -30.27 -30.47 9.45
CA GLN A 97 -30.93 -31.31 10.44
C GLN A 97 -32.13 -30.54 10.97
#